data_AF-A0A8C7ELB6-F1
#
_entry.id   AF-A0A8C7ELB6-F1
#
_cell.length_a   1.000
_cell.length_b   1.000
_cell.length_c   1.000
_cell.angle_alpha   90.00
_cell.angle_beta   90.00
_cell.angle_gamma   90.00
#
_symmetry.space_group_name_H-M   'P 1'
#
loop_
_entity.id
_entity.type
_entity.pdbx_description
1 polymer ?
#
loop_
_entity_poly.entity_id
_entity_poly.type
_entity_poly.pdbx_seq_one_letter_code
_entity_poly.pdbx_strand_id
1 'polypeptide(L)'
;MRLLLLGAEDLRVGWGPRTAAASCESPFLRCGHNAQLVLKHLNVFLFQLWINRITAASQEHGLKYPAFIVNLIKCQVELNRKVLADLAIYEPKTFKSLAALAKTRRQEGFAAALGDGKEPEGIFSRVVQYH
;
A
#
# COMPACT_ATOMS: atom_id res chain seq x y z
N MET A 1 58.52 4.10 -11.93
CA MET A 1 57.48 4.69 -11.05
C MET A 1 56.14 4.52 -11.76
N ARG A 2 55.39 3.46 -11.44
CA ARG A 2 54.34 3.44 -10.39
C ARG A 2 52.99 3.83 -11.03
N LEU A 3 52.32 2.85 -11.65
CA LEU A 3 51.13 2.18 -11.11
C LEU A 3 49.90 3.08 -11.11
N LEU A 4 49.01 2.89 -12.10
CA LEU A 4 47.54 3.01 -12.02
C LEU A 4 46.91 2.54 -13.36
N LEU A 5 47.12 1.25 -13.70
CA LEU A 5 46.52 0.56 -14.84
C LEU A 5 45.78 -0.69 -14.36
N LEU A 6 44.82 -0.55 -13.43
CA LEU A 6 43.94 -1.65 -13.04
C LEU A 6 42.60 -1.05 -12.59
N GLY A 7 41.53 -1.24 -13.38
CA GLY A 7 40.17 -1.06 -12.87
C GLY A 7 39.09 -0.54 -13.82
N ALA A 8 39.12 -0.79 -15.14
CA ALA A 8 37.99 -0.45 -16.00
C ALA A 8 37.77 -1.41 -17.18
N GLU A 9 38.17 -2.68 -17.03
CA GLU A 9 37.90 -3.73 -18.03
C GLU A 9 36.73 -4.59 -17.57
N ASP A 10 35.49 -4.07 -17.60
CA ASP A 10 34.30 -4.95 -17.64
C ASP A 10 33.03 -4.24 -18.17
N LEU A 11 33.12 -3.64 -19.35
CA LEU A 11 31.95 -3.33 -20.18
C LEU A 11 32.08 -4.04 -21.52
N ARG A 12 31.95 -5.37 -21.46
CA ARG A 12 31.85 -6.26 -22.60
C ARG A 12 30.46 -6.07 -23.27
N VAL A 13 30.48 -5.25 -24.33
CA VAL A 13 29.78 -5.35 -25.64
C VAL A 13 28.34 -5.91 -25.72
N GLY A 14 27.44 -5.33 -26.52
CA GLY A 14 27.70 -4.37 -27.58
C GLY A 14 26.47 -3.90 -28.33
N TRP A 15 26.66 -2.79 -29.03
CA TRP A 15 25.91 -2.36 -30.20
C TRP A 15 26.95 -1.87 -31.21
N GLY A 16 26.89 -2.39 -32.43
CA GLY A 16 27.91 -2.24 -33.47
C GLY A 16 28.11 -0.82 -34.02
N PRO A 17 28.99 -0.65 -35.02
CA PRO A 17 29.49 0.65 -35.43
C PRO A 17 28.59 1.27 -36.49
N ARG A 18 28.15 2.52 -36.27
CA ARG A 18 28.07 3.52 -37.33
C ARG A 18 27.93 4.92 -36.74
N THR A 19 28.82 5.79 -37.23
CA THR A 19 28.80 7.25 -37.18
C THR A 19 28.91 7.90 -35.80
N ALA A 20 30.12 8.41 -35.55
CA ALA A 20 30.37 9.53 -34.66
C ALA A 20 29.46 10.72 -34.99
N ALA A 21 29.14 11.51 -33.95
CA ALA A 21 28.42 12.80 -33.97
C ALA A 21 26.87 12.75 -33.92
N ALA A 22 26.31 12.21 -32.84
CA ALA A 22 25.03 12.57 -32.19
C ALA A 22 24.72 11.46 -31.16
N SER A 23 24.59 11.63 -29.85
CA SER A 23 24.24 12.80 -29.06
C SER A 23 24.97 12.69 -27.73
N CYS A 24 25.88 13.62 -27.44
CA CYS A 24 26.19 14.02 -26.08
C CYS A 24 25.09 14.97 -25.56
N GLU A 25 23.81 14.66 -25.80
CA GLU A 25 22.71 15.33 -25.13
C GLU A 25 22.48 14.64 -23.78
N SER A 26 23.45 14.91 -22.91
CA SER A 26 23.32 14.99 -21.46
C SER A 26 22.89 13.72 -20.70
N PRO A 27 23.84 12.87 -20.25
CA PRO A 27 23.61 11.93 -19.14
C PRO A 27 23.06 12.64 -17.88
N PHE A 28 23.35 13.94 -17.75
CA PHE A 28 22.96 14.79 -16.63
C PHE A 28 21.47 15.16 -16.59
N LEU A 29 20.80 15.28 -17.75
CA LEU A 29 19.35 15.56 -17.76
C LEU A 29 18.52 14.29 -17.45
N ARG A 30 19.08 13.12 -17.80
CA ARG A 30 18.47 11.82 -17.52
C ARG A 30 18.62 11.42 -16.04
N CYS A 31 19.65 11.90 -15.31
CA CYS A 31 19.78 11.62 -13.87
C CYS A 31 18.73 12.34 -13.01
N GLY A 32 18.33 13.58 -13.37
CA GLY A 32 17.29 14.33 -12.66
C GLY A 32 15.89 13.73 -12.82
N HIS A 33 15.54 13.32 -14.04
CA HIS A 33 14.26 12.69 -14.34
C HIS A 33 14.10 11.33 -13.63
N ASN A 34 15.19 10.56 -13.56
CA ASN A 34 15.19 9.26 -12.87
C ASN A 34 15.03 9.39 -11.34
N ALA A 35 15.59 10.44 -10.71
CA ALA A 35 15.48 10.62 -9.26
C ALA A 35 14.02 10.88 -8.81
N GLN A 36 13.27 11.71 -9.55
CA GLN A 36 11.86 11.99 -9.26
C GLN A 36 10.97 10.77 -9.51
N LEU A 37 11.27 9.98 -10.55
CA LEU A 37 10.60 8.69 -10.78
C LEU A 37 10.86 7.72 -9.63
N VAL A 38 12.09 7.58 -9.14
CA VAL A 38 12.44 6.70 -8.02
C VAL A 38 11.64 7.03 -6.76
N LEU A 39 11.52 8.30 -6.39
CA LEU A 39 10.70 8.72 -5.23
C LEU A 39 9.22 8.36 -5.38
N LYS A 40 8.67 8.50 -6.60
CA LYS A 40 7.28 8.09 -6.91
C LYS A 40 7.12 6.57 -6.82
N HIS A 41 8.07 5.80 -7.34
CA HIS A 41 8.06 4.33 -7.27
C HIS A 41 8.20 3.80 -5.84
N LEU A 42 8.97 4.46 -4.98
CA LEU A 42 9.12 4.11 -3.56
C LEU A 42 7.79 4.21 -2.81
N ASN A 43 7.03 5.29 -3.01
CA ASN A 43 5.74 5.48 -2.34
C ASN A 43 4.70 4.43 -2.77
N VAL A 44 4.67 4.10 -4.07
CA VAL A 44 3.80 3.02 -4.58
C VAL A 44 4.20 1.67 -4.00
N PHE A 45 5.51 1.38 -3.95
CA PHE A 45 6.02 0.14 -3.36
C PHE A 45 5.63 0.00 -1.87
N LEU A 46 5.81 1.06 -1.08
CA LEU A 46 5.43 1.08 0.34
C LEU A 46 3.92 0.85 0.54
N PHE A 47 3.08 1.47 -0.30
CA PHE A 47 1.65 1.29 -0.26
C PHE A 47 1.22 -0.16 -0.55
N GLN A 48 1.83 -0.78 -1.57
CA GLN A 48 1.59 -2.19 -1.90
C GLN A 48 2.00 -3.11 -0.74
N LEU A 49 3.17 -2.85 -0.14
CA LEU A 49 3.64 -3.61 1.02
C LEU A 49 2.66 -3.55 2.20
N TRP A 50 2.15 -2.37 2.54
CA TRP A 50 1.17 -2.22 3.62
C TRP A 50 -0.13 -2.96 3.34
N ILE A 51 -0.63 -2.91 2.11
CA ILE A 51 -1.84 -3.68 1.73
C ILE A 51 -1.59 -5.17 1.86
N ASN A 52 -0.44 -5.67 1.40
CA ASN A 52 -0.11 -7.09 1.48
C ASN A 52 -0.03 -7.57 2.94
N ARG A 53 0.59 -6.77 3.82
CA ARG A 53 0.65 -7.04 5.27
C ARG A 53 -0.74 -7.10 5.90
N ILE A 54 -1.59 -6.09 5.64
CA ILE A 54 -2.95 -6.05 6.18
C ILE A 54 -3.79 -7.20 5.61
N THR A 55 -3.58 -7.58 4.35
CA THR A 55 -4.27 -8.69 3.71
C THR A 55 -3.95 -10.01 4.40
N ALA A 56 -2.67 -10.27 4.69
CA ALA A 56 -2.25 -11.45 5.45
C ALA A 56 -2.87 -11.49 6.85
N ALA A 57 -2.75 -10.39 7.62
CA ALA A 57 -3.33 -10.31 8.96
C ALA A 57 -4.87 -10.45 8.96
N SER A 58 -5.54 -9.89 7.95
CA SER A 58 -7.00 -10.04 7.80
C SER A 58 -7.39 -11.49 7.52
N GLN A 59 -6.59 -12.21 6.72
CA GLN A 59 -6.82 -13.61 6.39
C GLN A 59 -6.72 -14.52 7.62
N GLU A 60 -5.77 -14.26 8.54
CA GLU A 60 -5.68 -14.97 9.83
C GLU A 60 -6.96 -14.83 10.67
N HIS A 61 -7.66 -13.71 10.51
CA HIS A 61 -8.96 -13.47 11.15
C HIS A 61 -10.15 -13.86 10.27
N GLY A 62 -9.96 -14.47 9.11
CA GLY A 62 -11.03 -14.91 8.21
C GLY A 62 -11.78 -13.76 7.52
N LEU A 63 -11.14 -12.61 7.33
CA LEU A 63 -11.66 -11.47 6.58
C LEU A 63 -10.81 -11.18 5.34
N LYS A 64 -11.44 -10.67 4.28
CA LYS A 64 -10.72 -10.13 3.12
C LYS A 64 -10.47 -8.64 3.34
N TYR A 65 -9.30 -8.14 2.90
CA TYR A 65 -8.93 -6.71 2.95
C TYR A 65 -10.04 -5.72 2.52
N PRO A 66 -10.68 -5.85 1.34
CA PRO A 66 -11.72 -4.89 0.93
C PRO A 66 -12.92 -4.90 1.88
N ALA A 67 -13.30 -6.07 2.41
CA ALA A 67 -14.37 -6.16 3.39
C ALA A 67 -13.95 -5.51 4.72
N PHE A 68 -12.72 -5.70 5.16
CA PHE A 68 -12.20 -5.08 6.38
C PHE A 68 -12.25 -3.54 6.31
N ILE A 69 -11.69 -2.96 5.24
CA ILE A 69 -11.61 -1.50 5.08
C ILE A 69 -13.00 -0.87 4.92
N VAL A 70 -13.89 -1.45 4.12
CA VAL A 70 -15.25 -0.90 3.92
C VAL A 70 -16.03 -0.84 5.24
N ASN A 71 -15.89 -1.87 6.08
CA ASN A 71 -16.61 -1.90 7.35
C ASN A 71 -16.03 -0.93 8.38
N LEU A 72 -14.71 -0.71 8.40
CA LEU A 72 -14.09 0.32 9.25
C LEU A 72 -14.55 1.73 8.87
N ILE A 73 -14.62 2.04 7.57
CA ILE A 73 -15.11 3.34 7.08
C ILE A 73 -16.57 3.54 7.48
N LYS A 74 -17.41 2.50 7.39
CA LYS A 74 -18.82 2.54 7.84
C LYS A 74 -18.98 2.78 9.34
N CYS A 75 -17.97 2.42 10.14
CA CYS A 75 -17.91 2.69 11.58
C CYS A 75 -17.25 4.04 11.90
N GLN A 76 -16.96 4.90 10.91
CA GLN A 76 -16.23 6.16 11.06
C GLN A 76 -14.82 6.00 11.67
N VAL A 77 -14.20 4.83 11.52
CA VAL A 77 -12.83 4.57 11.98
C VAL A 77 -11.86 4.92 10.87
N GLU A 78 -11.41 6.17 10.85
CA GLU A 78 -10.45 6.69 9.85
C GLU A 78 -9.00 6.35 10.25
N LEU A 79 -8.55 5.14 9.89
CA LEU A 79 -7.18 4.70 10.13
C LEU A 79 -6.33 4.70 8.86
N ASN A 80 -5.13 5.25 8.98
CA ASN A 80 -4.12 5.20 7.93
C ASN A 80 -3.59 3.77 7.74
N ARG A 81 -3.34 3.38 6.49
CA ARG A 81 -2.84 2.04 6.11
C ARG A 81 -1.46 1.74 6.67
N LYS A 82 -0.61 2.77 6.83
CA LYS A 82 0.69 2.65 7.52
C LYS A 82 0.49 2.19 8.96
N VAL A 83 -0.37 2.89 9.71
CA VAL A 83 -0.68 2.59 11.11
C VAL A 83 -1.33 1.22 11.23
N LEU A 84 -2.26 0.86 10.33
CA LEU A 84 -2.86 -0.48 10.32
C LEU A 84 -1.83 -1.59 10.09
N ALA A 85 -0.86 -1.38 9.19
CA ALA A 85 0.20 -2.35 8.95
C ALA A 85 1.14 -2.48 10.16
N ASP A 86 1.42 -1.38 10.86
CA ASP A 86 2.24 -1.40 12.09
C ASP A 86 1.49 -2.08 13.24
N LEU A 87 0.20 -1.79 13.43
CA LEU A 87 -0.65 -2.43 14.44
C LEU A 87 -0.76 -3.95 14.22
N ALA A 88 -0.84 -4.39 12.98
CA ALA A 88 -0.88 -5.81 12.66
C ALA A 88 0.39 -6.56 13.10
N ILE A 89 1.55 -5.89 13.13
CA ILE A 89 2.84 -6.49 13.50
C ILE A 89 3.06 -6.41 15.01
N TYR A 90 2.87 -5.23 15.60
CA TYR A 90 3.24 -4.99 17.01
C TYR A 90 2.12 -5.36 17.99
N GLU A 91 0.85 -5.21 17.59
CA GLU A 91 -0.31 -5.30 18.50
C GLU A 91 -1.42 -6.22 17.94
N PRO A 92 -1.20 -7.55 17.94
CA PRO A 92 -2.16 -8.50 17.35
C PRO A 92 -3.51 -8.52 18.10
N LYS A 93 -3.52 -8.19 19.40
CA LYS A 93 -4.75 -8.12 20.20
C LYS A 93 -5.66 -6.99 19.71
N THR A 94 -5.08 -5.82 19.48
CA THR A 94 -5.80 -4.64 18.97
C THR A 94 -6.32 -4.89 17.57
N PHE A 95 -5.50 -5.49 16.70
CA PHE A 95 -5.91 -5.85 15.34
C PHE A 95 -7.07 -6.87 15.34
N LYS A 96 -7.05 -7.86 16.24
CA LYS A 96 -8.15 -8.82 16.43
C LYS A 96 -9.46 -8.13 16.83
N SER A 97 -9.42 -7.16 17.75
CA SER A 97 -10.60 -6.38 18.14
C SER A 97 -11.17 -5.57 16.97
N LEU A 98 -10.31 -4.95 16.17
CA LEU A 98 -10.73 -4.24 14.95
C LEU A 98 -11.33 -5.20 13.91
N ALA A 99 -10.75 -6.39 13.74
CA ALA A 99 -11.30 -7.41 12.86
C ALA A 99 -12.67 -7.92 13.34
N ALA A 100 -12.86 -8.09 14.64
CA ALA A 100 -14.14 -8.45 15.23
C ALA A 100 -15.19 -7.36 15.00
N LEU A 101 -14.84 -6.09 15.24
CA LEU A 101 -15.70 -4.94 14.93
C LEU A 101 -16.15 -4.95 13.46
N ALA A 102 -15.19 -5.14 12.54
CA ALA A 102 -15.48 -5.20 11.10
C ALA A 102 -16.41 -6.38 10.73
N LYS A 103 -16.28 -7.54 11.39
CA LYS A 103 -17.20 -8.69 11.21
C LYS A 103 -18.61 -8.36 11.66
N THR A 104 -18.76 -7.77 12.84
CA THR A 104 -20.08 -7.41 13.39
C THR A 104 -20.78 -6.42 12.48
N ARG A 105 -20.08 -5.35 12.05
CA ARG A 105 -20.66 -4.37 11.12
C ARG A 105 -21.05 -4.99 9.78
N ARG A 106 -20.25 -5.95 9.28
CA ARG A 106 -20.57 -6.70 8.06
C ARG A 106 -21.87 -7.50 8.20
N GLN A 107 -22.05 -8.18 9.34
CA GLN A 107 -23.25 -8.96 9.62
C GLN A 107 -24.49 -8.08 9.74
N GLU A 108 -24.39 -6.94 10.44
CA GLU A 108 -25.47 -5.95 10.49
C GLU A 108 -25.85 -5.45 9.09
N GLY A 109 -24.85 -5.18 8.24
CA GLY A 109 -25.09 -4.77 6.85
C GLY A 109 -25.81 -5.84 6.03
N PHE A 110 -25.50 -7.13 6.24
CA PHE A 110 -26.23 -8.22 5.59
C PHE A 110 -27.65 -8.38 6.12
N ALA A 111 -27.84 -8.27 7.43
CA ALA A 111 -29.16 -8.37 8.05
C ALA A 111 -30.11 -7.27 7.53
N ALA A 112 -29.61 -6.06 7.34
CA ALA A 112 -30.39 -4.98 6.76
C ALA A 112 -30.73 -5.19 5.28
N ALA A 113 -29.79 -5.72 4.49
CA ALA A 113 -30.02 -5.98 3.08
C ALA A 113 -31.09 -7.06 2.84
N LEU A 114 -31.30 -7.96 3.82
CA LEU A 114 -32.34 -8.99 3.77
C LEU A 114 -33.70 -8.53 4.31
N GLY A 115 -33.77 -7.39 5.00
CA GLY A 115 -35.00 -6.84 5.60
C GLY A 115 -35.72 -5.83 4.70
N ASP A 116 -36.56 -4.98 5.31
CA ASP A 116 -37.46 -4.01 4.66
C ASP A 116 -36.76 -2.83 3.96
N GLY A 117 -35.44 -2.89 3.75
CA GLY A 117 -34.65 -1.80 3.15
C GLY A 117 -34.41 -0.60 4.07
N LYS A 118 -34.92 -0.62 5.31
CA LYS A 118 -34.57 0.36 6.36
C LYS A 118 -33.21 -0.01 6.94
N GLU A 119 -32.29 0.96 7.02
CA GLU A 119 -30.97 0.74 7.61
C GLU A 119 -31.11 0.15 9.03
N PRO A 120 -30.25 -0.82 9.40
CA PRO A 120 -30.40 -1.48 10.69
C PRO A 120 -30.02 -0.47 11.77
N GLU A 121 -30.84 -0.33 12.82
CA GLU A 121 -30.50 0.49 14.01
C GLU A 121 -29.49 -0.21 14.93
N GLY A 122 -28.49 -0.88 14.33
CA GLY A 122 -27.37 -1.50 15.03
C GLY A 122 -26.56 -0.48 15.83
N ILE A 123 -25.90 -0.94 16.89
CA ILE A 123 -25.09 -0.06 17.75
C ILE A 123 -23.93 0.54 16.94
N PHE A 124 -23.35 -0.23 16.01
CA PHE A 124 -22.23 0.19 15.16
C PHE A 124 -22.62 0.87 13.85
N SER A 125 -23.92 0.95 13.53
CA SER A 125 -24.44 1.64 12.34
C SER A 125 -24.80 3.10 12.60
N ARG A 126 -24.89 3.52 13.87
CA ARG A 126 -25.19 4.90 14.25
C ARG A 126 -24.01 5.81 13.87
N VAL A 127 -24.27 6.73 12.97
CA VAL A 127 -23.32 7.73 12.47
C VAL A 127 -23.39 8.95 13.39
N VAL A 128 -22.26 9.34 13.97
CA VAL A 128 -22.17 10.59 14.74
C VAL A 128 -22.27 11.75 13.75
N GLN A 129 -23.21 12.66 14.00
CA GLN A 129 -23.42 13.86 13.19
C GLN A 129 -22.61 15.02 13.79
N TYR A 130 -21.79 15.66 12.96
CA TYR A 130 -21.11 16.90 13.31
C TYR A 130 -21.90 18.06 12.70
N HIS A 131 -22.35 19.00 13.53
CA HIS A 131 -23.06 20.22 13.14
C HIS A 131 -22.13 21.43 13.19
#